data_AF-A0RTP7-F1
#
_entry.id   AF-A0RTP7-F1
#
_cell.length_a   1.000
_cell.length_b   1.000
_cell.length_c   1.000
_cell.angle_alpha   90.00
_cell.angle_beta   90.00
_cell.angle_gamma   90.00
#
_symmetry.space_group_name_H-M   'P 1'
#
loop_
_entity.id
_entity.type
_entity.pdbx_description
1 polymer ?
#
loop_
_entity_poly.entity_id
_entity_poly.type
_entity_poly.pdbx_seq_one_letter_code
_entity_poly.pdbx_strand_id
1 'polypeptide(L)'
;MEQSMEVARELKRSNIMRGAFILVKCSKTRHNDCRDIRDALIKGSSGYIQDAMTTNTVVDGTKWCVAVSALVPLDDADNFERRLKRIQTKDKKSVSVEKLKFMMDRR
;
A
#
# COMPACT_ATOMS: atom_id res chain seq x y z
N MET A 1 -39.62 9.95 -0.87
CA MET A 1 -39.23 8.62 -1.40
C MET A 1 -37.97 8.65 -2.27
N GLU A 2 -37.63 9.79 -2.91
CA GLU A 2 -36.43 9.89 -3.77
C GLU A 2 -35.10 9.97 -2.99
N GLN A 3 -35.08 10.63 -1.81
CA GLN A 3 -33.87 10.72 -0.98
C GLN A 3 -33.35 9.34 -0.51
N SER A 4 -34.24 8.36 -0.32
CA SER A 4 -33.86 7.01 0.12
C SER A 4 -33.21 6.17 -0.99
N MET A 5 -33.45 6.51 -2.27
CA MET A 5 -32.83 5.82 -3.40
C MET A 5 -31.42 6.34 -3.70
N GLU A 6 -31.13 7.59 -3.34
CA GLU A 6 -29.80 8.20 -3.52
C GLU A 6 -28.81 7.67 -2.47
N VAL A 7 -29.24 7.52 -1.22
CA VAL A 7 -28.46 6.88 -0.16
C VAL A 7 -28.17 5.40 -0.48
N ALA A 8 -29.12 4.67 -1.08
CA ALA A 8 -28.90 3.30 -1.53
C ALA A 8 -27.94 3.20 -2.73
N ARG A 9 -27.83 4.27 -3.55
CA ARG A 9 -26.85 4.36 -4.65
C ARG A 9 -25.45 4.71 -4.15
N GLU A 10 -25.32 5.54 -3.12
CA GLU A 10 -24.02 5.80 -2.46
C GLU A 10 -23.49 4.57 -1.73
N LEU A 11 -24.35 3.83 -1.01
CA LEU A 11 -23.98 2.55 -0.39
C LEU A 11 -23.60 1.46 -1.41
N LYS A 12 -24.12 1.53 -2.65
CA LYS A 12 -23.76 0.60 -3.73
C LYS A 12 -22.44 0.90 -4.43
N ARG A 13 -21.87 2.11 -4.27
CA ARG A 13 -20.62 2.47 -4.94
C ARG A 13 -19.38 1.77 -4.35
N SER A 14 -19.40 1.35 -3.09
CA SER A 14 -18.14 1.01 -2.38
C SER A 14 -17.94 -0.46 -1.98
N ASN A 15 -18.42 -1.43 -2.76
CA ASN A 15 -18.17 -2.86 -2.48
C ASN A 15 -17.24 -3.58 -3.48
N ILE A 16 -16.72 -2.88 -4.48
CA ILE A 16 -15.75 -3.49 -5.41
C ILE A 16 -14.35 -3.34 -4.81
N MET A 17 -13.88 -4.42 -4.19
CA MET A 17 -12.52 -4.55 -3.70
C MET A 17 -11.61 -5.06 -4.83
N ARG A 18 -10.41 -4.48 -4.98
CA ARG A 18 -9.39 -4.97 -5.90
C ARG A 18 -8.15 -5.45 -5.16
N GLY A 19 -7.63 -6.58 -5.62
CA GLY A 19 -6.31 -7.06 -5.21
C GLY A 19 -5.23 -6.16 -5.78
N ALA A 20 -4.28 -5.78 -4.93
CA ALA A 20 -3.10 -5.01 -5.31
C ALA A 20 -1.84 -5.72 -4.82
N PHE A 21 -0.85 -5.83 -5.69
CA PHE A 21 0.51 -6.23 -5.33
C PHE A 21 1.43 -5.02 -5.45
N ILE A 22 2.19 -4.74 -4.41
CA ILE A 22 2.91 -3.47 -4.27
C ILE A 22 4.34 -3.78 -3.88
N LEU A 23 5.28 -3.25 -4.64
CA LEU A 23 6.69 -3.25 -4.26
C LEU A 23 7.03 -1.88 -3.69
N VAL A 24 7.76 -1.89 -2.57
CA VAL A 24 8.17 -0.68 -1.86
C VAL A 24 9.70 -0.60 -1.83
N LYS A 25 10.24 0.49 -2.36
CA LYS A 25 11.63 0.89 -2.17
C LYS A 25 11.67 1.86 -1.00
N CYS A 26 12.50 1.54 -0.03
CA CYS A 26 12.73 2.35 1.14
C CYS A 26 13.98 3.23 0.93
N SER A 27 14.06 4.37 1.63
CA SER A 27 15.19 5.31 1.51
C SER A 27 16.51 4.81 2.11
N LYS A 28 16.57 3.57 2.63
CA LYS A 28 17.83 2.96 3.08
C LYS A 28 18.72 2.70 1.88
N THR A 29 19.97 3.14 1.96
CA THR A 29 21.03 2.78 1.00
C THR A 29 21.42 1.30 1.08
N ARG A 30 21.28 0.68 2.26
CA ARG A 30 21.62 -0.73 2.53
C ARG A 30 20.36 -1.54 2.87
N HIS A 31 20.10 -2.62 2.11
CA HIS A 31 18.96 -3.53 2.28
C HIS A 31 19.25 -4.63 3.31
N ASN A 32 19.71 -4.25 4.50
CA ASN A 32 20.14 -5.23 5.51
C ASN A 32 18.99 -5.64 6.43
N ASP A 33 18.12 -4.68 6.75
CA ASP A 33 16.94 -4.89 7.57
C ASP A 33 15.85 -3.89 7.18
N CYS A 34 14.75 -4.39 6.60
CA CYS A 34 13.61 -3.59 6.17
C CYS A 34 12.33 -3.94 6.96
N ARG A 35 12.46 -4.62 8.11
CA ARG A 35 11.31 -5.02 8.94
C ARG A 35 10.56 -3.82 9.50
N ASP A 36 11.28 -2.78 9.93
CA ASP A 36 10.63 -1.59 10.49
C ASP A 36 9.71 -0.89 9.49
N ILE A 37 10.15 -0.76 8.23
CA ILE A 37 9.32 -0.14 7.18
C ILE A 37 8.18 -1.08 6.77
N ARG A 38 8.39 -2.41 6.74
CA ARG A 38 7.31 -3.39 6.56
C ARG A 38 6.24 -3.24 7.65
N ASP A 39 6.65 -3.17 8.91
CA ASP A 39 5.73 -3.06 10.03
C ASP A 39 5.02 -1.70 10.06
N ALA A 40 5.71 -0.64 9.65
CA ALA A 40 5.11 0.67 9.46
C ALA A 40 4.08 0.69 8.32
N LEU A 41 4.33 -0.04 7.23
CA LEU A 41 3.37 -0.21 6.12
C LEU A 41 2.09 -0.89 6.62
N ILE A 42 2.21 -2.03 7.31
CA ILE A 42 1.07 -2.78 7.87
C ILE A 42 0.26 -1.91 8.84
N LYS A 43 0.93 -1.16 9.72
CA LYS A 43 0.25 -0.29 10.70
C LYS A 43 -0.40 0.94 10.04
N GLY A 44 0.24 1.50 9.00
CA GLY A 44 -0.19 2.72 8.33
C GLY A 44 -1.23 2.50 7.21
N SER A 45 -1.51 1.26 6.84
CA SER A 45 -2.36 0.91 5.70
C SER A 45 -3.86 0.84 5.98
N SER A 46 -4.32 1.28 7.17
CA SER A 46 -5.75 1.27 7.54
C SER A 46 -6.43 -0.10 7.40
N GLY A 47 -5.67 -1.20 7.55
CA GLY A 47 -6.19 -2.57 7.45
C GLY A 47 -6.31 -3.15 6.03
N TYR A 48 -5.92 -2.42 4.97
CA TYR A 48 -6.02 -2.94 3.60
C TYR A 48 -4.94 -3.95 3.24
N ILE A 49 -3.78 -3.88 3.88
CA ILE A 49 -2.69 -4.85 3.67
C ILE A 49 -3.09 -6.20 4.26
N GLN A 50 -3.04 -7.23 3.43
CA GLN A 50 -3.28 -8.62 3.81
C GLN A 50 -1.98 -9.30 4.26
N ASP A 51 -0.90 -9.05 3.52
CA ASP A 51 0.43 -9.57 3.84
C ASP A 51 1.53 -8.59 3.40
N ALA A 52 2.65 -8.59 4.11
CA ALA A 52 3.84 -7.85 3.74
C ALA A 52 5.10 -8.59 4.17
N MET A 53 6.08 -8.68 3.27
CA MET A 53 7.34 -9.36 3.51
C MET A 53 8.53 -8.53 3.03
N THR A 54 9.66 -8.62 3.73
CA THR A 54 10.90 -8.02 3.25
C THR A 54 11.42 -8.81 2.06
N THR A 55 11.92 -8.12 1.03
CA THR A 55 12.43 -8.74 -0.19
C THR A 55 13.74 -8.08 -0.63
N ASN A 56 14.43 -8.76 -1.53
CA ASN A 56 15.61 -8.28 -2.24
C ASN A 56 15.41 -8.34 -3.77
N THR A 57 14.18 -8.51 -4.25
CA THR A 57 13.85 -8.62 -5.68
C THR A 57 14.29 -7.37 -6.45
N VAL A 58 14.87 -7.59 -7.63
CA VAL A 58 15.22 -6.53 -8.58
C VAL A 58 14.21 -6.54 -9.73
N VAL A 59 13.58 -5.39 -9.99
CA VAL A 59 12.64 -5.20 -11.10
C VAL A 59 13.00 -3.88 -11.78
N ASP A 60 13.15 -3.88 -13.10
CA ASP A 60 13.54 -2.72 -13.91
C ASP A 60 14.82 -2.03 -13.37
N GLY A 61 15.83 -2.83 -13.01
CA GLY A 61 17.09 -2.34 -12.43
C GLY A 61 16.98 -1.77 -11.02
N THR A 62 15.79 -1.74 -10.41
CA THR A 62 15.58 -1.26 -9.05
C THR A 62 15.46 -2.41 -8.07
N LYS A 63 16.29 -2.42 -7.03
CA LYS A 63 16.15 -3.33 -5.88
C LYS A 63 15.05 -2.83 -4.94
N TRP A 64 14.08 -3.68 -4.64
CA TRP A 64 12.93 -3.39 -3.78
C TRP A 64 13.15 -3.92 -2.35
N CYS A 65 12.58 -3.24 -1.35
CA CYS A 65 12.77 -3.55 0.07
C CYS A 65 11.65 -4.45 0.64
N VAL A 66 10.40 -4.20 0.23
CA VAL A 66 9.21 -4.87 0.76
C VAL A 66 8.26 -5.20 -0.38
N ALA A 67 7.68 -6.38 -0.35
CA ALA A 67 6.55 -6.78 -1.19
C ALA A 67 5.30 -6.84 -0.30
N VAL A 68 4.19 -6.29 -0.80
CA VAL A 68 2.93 -6.13 -0.06
C VAL A 68 1.79 -6.64 -0.92
N SER A 69 0.89 -7.42 -0.35
CA SER A 69 -0.41 -7.73 -0.91
C SER A 69 -1.49 -6.94 -0.15
N ALA A 70 -2.42 -6.34 -0.88
CA ALA A 70 -3.49 -5.56 -0.30
C ALA A 70 -4.81 -5.82 -1.01
N LEU A 71 -5.91 -5.64 -0.28
CA LEU A 71 -7.26 -5.65 -0.82
C LEU A 71 -7.83 -4.26 -0.56
N VAL A 72 -8.02 -3.47 -1.63
CA VAL A 72 -8.31 -2.03 -1.55
C VAL A 72 -9.63 -1.74 -2.27
N PRO A 73 -10.53 -0.92 -1.71
CA PRO A 73 -11.69 -0.43 -2.45
C PRO A 73 -11.24 0.31 -3.71
N LEU A 74 -11.90 0.06 -4.85
CA LEU A 74 -11.51 0.69 -6.12
C LEU A 74 -11.46 2.22 -6.03
N ASP A 75 -12.43 2.82 -5.36
CA ASP A 75 -12.55 4.28 -5.20
C ASP A 75 -11.53 4.86 -4.21
N ASP A 76 -10.82 4.01 -3.43
CA ASP A 76 -9.83 4.44 -2.44
C ASP A 76 -8.38 4.09 -2.85
N ALA A 77 -8.17 3.51 -4.03
CA ALA A 77 -6.84 3.09 -4.51
C ALA A 77 -5.82 4.25 -4.54
N ASP A 78 -6.21 5.42 -5.05
CA ASP A 78 -5.34 6.60 -5.11
C ASP A 78 -5.04 7.17 -3.72
N ASN A 79 -6.01 7.14 -2.82
CA ASN A 79 -5.82 7.55 -1.42
C ASN A 79 -4.85 6.60 -0.71
N PHE A 80 -5.03 5.30 -0.94
CA PHE A 80 -4.19 4.27 -0.38
C PHE A 80 -2.75 4.40 -0.87
N GLU A 81 -2.50 4.55 -2.18
CA GLU A 81 -1.15 4.78 -2.71
C GLU A 81 -0.51 6.03 -2.09
N ARG A 82 -1.25 7.14 -2.02
CA ARG A 82 -0.78 8.39 -1.38
C ARG A 82 -0.49 8.22 0.11
N ARG A 83 -1.22 7.36 0.82
CA ARG A 83 -0.91 7.04 2.22
C ARG A 83 0.38 6.25 2.33
N LEU A 84 0.55 5.20 1.51
CA LEU A 84 1.78 4.40 1.51
C LEU A 84 3.03 5.24 1.24
N LYS A 85 2.97 6.19 0.30
CA LYS A 85 4.11 7.11 0.02
C LYS A 85 4.52 7.98 1.21
N ARG A 86 3.61 8.21 2.16
CA ARG A 86 3.86 9.05 3.35
C ARG A 86 4.30 8.25 4.58
N ILE A 87 4.37 6.93 4.47
CA ILE A 87 4.77 6.08 5.60
C ILE A 87 6.27 6.24 5.86
N GLN A 88 6.59 6.40 7.13
CA GLN A 88 7.95 6.50 7.64
C GLN A 88 8.06 5.77 8.98
N THR A 89 9.24 5.22 9.28
CA THR A 89 9.53 4.64 10.60
C THR A 89 9.71 5.74 11.64
N LYS A 90 9.42 5.44 12.91
CA LYS A 90 9.45 6.42 14.02
C LYS A 90 10.84 6.65 14.62
N ASP A 91 11.88 5.98 14.10
CA ASP A 91 13.21 5.98 14.70
C ASP A 91 14.02 7.25 14.37
N LYS A 92 15.07 7.50 15.16
CA LYS A 92 16.03 8.62 14.97
C LYS A 92 16.64 8.68 13.55
N LYS A 93 16.65 7.57 12.82
CA LYS A 93 16.96 7.50 11.39
C LYS A 93 15.69 7.06 10.65
N SER A 94 14.74 7.97 10.50
CA SER A 94 13.45 7.68 9.87
C SER A 94 13.66 7.14 8.46
N VAL A 95 13.16 5.93 8.21
CA VAL A 95 13.17 5.31 6.90
C VAL A 95 11.83 5.59 6.27
N SER A 96 11.84 6.15 5.07
CA SER A 96 10.63 6.52 4.33
C SER A 96 10.47 5.64 3.09
N VAL A 97 9.26 5.66 2.53
CA VAL A 97 9.00 5.12 1.20
C VAL A 97 9.57 6.07 0.15
N GLU A 98 10.54 5.60 -0.64
CA GLU A 98 11.18 6.35 -1.73
C GLU A 98 10.45 6.11 -3.06
N LYS A 99 10.14 4.84 -3.37
CA LYS A 99 9.42 4.45 -4.59
C LYS A 99 8.37 3.40 -4.28
N LEU A 100 7.29 3.43 -5.05
CA LEU A 100 6.26 2.41 -5.08
C LEU A 100 6.10 1.90 -6.50
N LYS A 101 5.90 0.59 -6.66
CA LYS A 101 5.37 0.00 -7.88
C LYS A 101 4.07 -0.70 -7.53
N PHE A 102 2.97 -0.10 -7.96
CA PHE A 102 1.62 -0.58 -7.69
C PHE A 102 1.12 -1.39 -8.88
N MET A 103 0.77 -2.65 -8.64
CA MET A 103 0.22 -3.56 -9.64
C MET A 103 -1.17 -3.98 -9.18
N MET A 104 -2.20 -3.35 -9.74
CA MET A 104 -3.58 -3.75 -9.48
C MET A 104 -3.97 -4.92 -10.38
N ASP A 105 -4.65 -5.90 -9.79
CA ASP A 105 -5.31 -6.94 -10.58
C ASP A 105 -6.43 -6.28 -11.41
N ARG A 106 -6.47 -6.60 -12.71
CA ARG A 106 -7.40 -6.01 -13.68
C ARG A 106 -8.71 -6.79 -13.80
N ARG A 107 -8.95 -7.77 -12.93
CA ARG A 107 -10.19 -8.57 -12.93
C ARG A 107 -11.44 -7.70 -12.91
#